data_AF-A0A924VGM8-F1
#
_entry.id   AF-A0A924VGM8-F1
#
_cell.length_a   1.000
_cell.length_b   1.000
_cell.length_c   1.000
_cell.angle_alpha   90.00
_cell.angle_beta   90.00
_cell.angle_gamma   90.00
#
_symmetry.space_group_name_H-M   'P 1'
#
loop_
_entity.id
_entity.type
_entity.pdbx_description
1 polymer ?
#
loop_
_entity_poly.entity_id
_entity_poly.type
_entity_poly.pdbx_seq_one_letter_code
_entity_poly.pdbx_strand_id
1 'polypeptide(L)'
;MKRSLRKLVFGDHAIKHDQWPHIPHFDKIKDVWHNSNYVDFGIERIFRLFLVTSKVFFPGVYLDYVDRKSSYHHRKIRGEVYVIFKTALPFIILYFGLWDHRWLFIINIYLLIETYVYVFNKIFLPEHNIGINYNRSLILLFFNFVEVIGSFALIYASGDYLNESVKNMIDALYFSLITGATVGYGDIHPISSDGRGIVMMQLISTLSFLILFFNFFAPRAQDREVQS
;
A
#
# COMPACT_ATOMS: atom_id res chain seq x y z
N MET A 1 27.64 14.48 -12.37
CA MET A 1 26.43 14.37 -11.51
C MET A 1 25.26 13.63 -12.16
N LYS A 2 24.72 14.06 -13.32
CA LYS A 2 23.60 13.37 -14.01
C LYS A 2 23.83 11.88 -14.28
N ARG A 3 25.05 11.49 -14.66
CA ARG A 3 25.40 10.09 -14.99
C ARG A 3 25.41 9.18 -13.76
N SER A 4 25.86 9.68 -12.61
CA SER A 4 25.87 8.94 -11.34
C SER A 4 24.46 8.78 -10.75
N LEU A 5 23.62 9.81 -10.83
CA LEU A 5 22.20 9.73 -10.43
C LEU A 5 21.43 8.73 -11.30
N ARG A 6 21.67 8.75 -12.62
CA ARG A 6 21.06 7.78 -13.55
C ARG A 6 21.48 6.34 -13.22
N LYS A 7 22.75 6.11 -12.88
CA LYS A 7 23.27 4.79 -12.49
C LYS A 7 22.66 4.29 -11.18
N LEU A 8 22.39 5.19 -10.23
CA LEU A 8 21.76 4.86 -8.94
C LEU A 8 20.29 4.46 -9.09
N VAL A 9 19.56 5.09 -10.03
CA VAL A 9 18.12 4.86 -10.24
C VAL A 9 17.84 3.68 -11.19
N PHE A 10 18.62 3.54 -12.27
CA PHE A 10 18.36 2.57 -13.34
C PHE A 10 19.31 1.36 -13.31
N GLY A 11 20.36 1.37 -12.48
CA GLY A 11 21.38 0.32 -12.47
C GLY A 11 22.29 0.36 -13.71
N ASP A 12 23.33 -0.48 -13.69
CA ASP A 12 24.33 -0.60 -14.78
C ASP A 12 24.00 -1.75 -15.76
N HIS A 13 22.90 -2.48 -15.52
CA HIS A 13 22.54 -3.64 -16.31
C HIS A 13 21.34 -3.32 -17.20
N ALA A 14 21.61 -3.25 -18.50
CA ALA A 14 20.60 -3.34 -19.54
C ALA A 14 20.02 -4.76 -19.55
N ILE A 15 19.17 -5.09 -18.57
CA ILE A 15 18.32 -6.26 -18.68
C ILE A 15 17.33 -5.94 -19.80
N LYS A 16 17.39 -6.72 -20.90
CA LYS A 16 16.46 -6.65 -22.04
C LYS A 16 15.04 -7.04 -21.60
N HIS A 17 14.39 -6.24 -20.76
CA HIS A 17 13.00 -6.44 -20.33
C HIS A 17 11.99 -5.61 -21.13
N ASP A 18 12.42 -4.96 -22.23
CA ASP A 18 11.55 -4.23 -23.15
C ASP A 18 10.53 -5.14 -23.90
N GLN A 19 10.49 -6.45 -23.63
CA GLN A 19 9.60 -7.41 -24.27
C GLN A 19 8.29 -7.71 -23.53
N TRP A 20 8.04 -7.14 -22.35
CA TRP A 20 6.77 -7.37 -21.64
C TRP A 20 5.75 -6.30 -22.06
N PRO A 21 4.80 -6.62 -22.97
CA PRO A 21 3.83 -5.65 -23.44
C PRO A 21 3.03 -5.10 -22.25
N HIS A 22 2.76 -3.79 -22.28
CA HIS A 22 1.81 -3.20 -21.37
C HIS A 22 0.45 -3.87 -21.60
N ILE A 23 -0.09 -4.58 -20.60
CA ILE A 23 -1.46 -5.08 -20.65
C ILE A 23 -2.36 -3.94 -20.14
N PRO A 24 -3.21 -3.33 -20.98
CA PRO A 24 -4.20 -2.34 -20.55
C PRO A 24 -5.01 -2.85 -19.37
N HIS A 25 -5.35 -1.96 -18.43
CA HIS A 25 -6.13 -2.32 -17.24
C HIS A 25 -7.49 -2.98 -17.59
N PHE A 26 -8.12 -2.53 -18.68
CA PHE A 26 -9.35 -3.14 -19.19
C PHE A 26 -9.15 -4.56 -19.75
N ASP A 27 -7.98 -4.85 -20.31
CA ASP A 27 -7.65 -6.22 -20.74
C ASP A 27 -7.43 -7.14 -19.54
N LYS A 28 -6.89 -6.62 -18.41
CA LYS A 28 -6.85 -7.37 -17.14
C LYS A 28 -8.25 -7.73 -16.63
N ILE A 29 -9.24 -6.84 -16.77
CA ILE A 29 -10.65 -7.15 -16.44
C ILE A 29 -11.15 -8.29 -17.32
N LYS A 30 -10.87 -8.23 -18.63
CA LYS A 30 -11.26 -9.26 -19.59
C LYS A 30 -10.59 -10.60 -19.31
N ASP A 31 -9.32 -10.60 -18.88
CA ASP A 31 -8.59 -11.80 -18.51
C ASP A 31 -9.18 -12.50 -17.26
N VAL A 32 -9.49 -11.73 -16.21
CA VAL A 32 -10.18 -12.25 -15.02
C VAL A 32 -11.60 -12.74 -15.37
N TRP A 33 -12.28 -12.07 -16.30
CA TRP A 33 -13.60 -12.50 -16.76
C TRP A 33 -13.55 -13.82 -17.52
N HIS A 34 -12.56 -14.05 -18.38
CA HIS A 34 -12.49 -15.26 -19.21
C HIS A 34 -11.70 -16.41 -18.56
N ASN A 35 -11.19 -16.23 -17.32
CA ASN A 35 -10.35 -17.22 -16.63
C ASN A 35 -9.14 -17.65 -17.47
N SER A 36 -8.58 -16.73 -18.27
CA SER A 36 -7.51 -17.05 -19.24
C SER A 36 -6.19 -17.40 -18.58
N ASN A 37 -5.91 -16.82 -17.40
CA ASN A 37 -4.63 -16.96 -16.69
C ASN A 37 -4.77 -17.42 -15.23
N TYR A 38 -5.98 -17.72 -14.77
CA TYR A 38 -6.25 -18.07 -13.37
C TYR A 38 -7.29 -19.20 -13.25
N VAL A 39 -7.13 -20.09 -12.28
CA VAL A 39 -8.09 -21.17 -11.98
C VAL A 39 -8.90 -20.76 -10.76
N ASP A 40 -9.73 -19.72 -10.92
CA ASP A 40 -10.50 -19.14 -9.80
C ASP A 40 -11.98 -19.58 -9.89
N PHE A 41 -12.63 -19.85 -8.75
CA PHE A 41 -14.06 -20.25 -8.69
C PHE A 41 -14.83 -19.53 -7.58
N GLY A 42 -16.15 -19.38 -7.76
CA GLY A 42 -17.07 -18.89 -6.72
C GLY A 42 -16.77 -17.48 -6.20
N ILE A 43 -16.67 -17.36 -4.87
CA ILE A 43 -16.49 -16.09 -4.14
C ILE A 43 -15.17 -15.40 -4.54
N GLU A 44 -14.11 -16.17 -4.78
CA GLU A 44 -12.79 -15.65 -5.15
C GLU A 44 -12.85 -14.86 -6.46
N ARG A 45 -13.58 -15.37 -7.45
CA ARG A 45 -13.74 -14.70 -8.75
C ARG A 45 -14.52 -13.39 -8.63
N ILE A 46 -15.59 -13.37 -7.83
CA ILE A 46 -16.38 -12.15 -7.58
C ILE A 46 -15.50 -11.10 -6.90
N PHE A 47 -14.74 -11.51 -5.88
CA PHE A 47 -13.84 -10.61 -5.16
C PHE A 47 -12.73 -10.07 -6.07
N ARG A 48 -12.15 -10.90 -6.93
CA ARG A 48 -11.12 -10.49 -7.90
C ARG A 48 -11.66 -9.49 -8.92
N LEU A 49 -12.86 -9.72 -9.47
CA LEU A 49 -13.52 -8.77 -10.37
C LEU A 49 -13.77 -7.42 -9.68
N PHE A 50 -14.22 -7.43 -8.43
CA PHE A 50 -14.38 -6.22 -7.63
C PHE A 50 -13.06 -5.47 -7.44
N LEU A 51 -11.98 -6.18 -7.12
CA LEU A 51 -10.65 -5.59 -6.93
C LEU A 51 -10.06 -4.97 -8.20
N VAL A 52 -10.22 -5.61 -9.36
CA VAL A 52 -9.72 -5.05 -10.63
C VAL A 52 -10.61 -3.88 -11.08
N THR A 53 -11.91 -3.94 -10.84
CA THR A 53 -12.83 -2.85 -11.22
C THR A 53 -12.64 -1.62 -10.34
N SER A 54 -12.52 -1.80 -9.02
CA SER A 54 -12.31 -0.68 -8.07
C SER A 54 -11.05 0.13 -8.37
N LYS A 55 -10.02 -0.53 -8.93
CA LYS A 55 -8.78 0.10 -9.37
C LYS A 55 -8.94 1.24 -10.38
N VAL A 56 -10.03 1.26 -11.14
CA VAL A 56 -10.34 2.35 -12.08
C VAL A 56 -10.53 3.67 -11.36
N PHE A 57 -10.96 3.68 -10.09
CA PHE A 57 -11.21 4.92 -9.36
C PHE A 57 -9.98 5.54 -8.72
N PHE A 58 -8.79 4.94 -8.89
CA PHE A 58 -7.59 5.34 -8.17
C PHE A 58 -6.49 5.88 -9.10
N PRO A 59 -5.82 6.99 -8.75
CA PRO A 59 -4.80 7.65 -9.56
C PRO A 59 -3.63 6.72 -9.89
N GLY A 60 -3.30 5.76 -9.02
CA GLY A 60 -2.22 4.81 -9.24
C GLY A 60 -2.30 4.04 -10.56
N VAL A 61 -3.52 3.70 -11.04
CA VAL A 61 -3.71 3.01 -12.33
C VAL A 61 -3.48 3.93 -13.52
N TYR A 62 -3.83 5.21 -13.37
CA TYR A 62 -3.66 6.18 -14.43
C TYR A 62 -2.19 6.57 -14.64
N LEU A 63 -1.33 6.44 -13.62
CA LEU A 63 0.12 6.67 -13.76
C LEU A 63 0.77 5.76 -14.81
N ASP A 64 0.23 4.55 -15.00
CA ASP A 64 0.68 3.66 -16.07
C ASP A 64 0.14 4.07 -17.45
N TYR A 65 -1.02 4.74 -17.48
CA TYR A 65 -1.69 5.19 -18.70
C TYR A 65 -1.10 6.47 -19.30
N VAL A 66 -0.47 7.32 -18.48
CA VAL A 66 0.12 8.61 -18.89
C VAL A 66 1.18 8.46 -19.99
N ASP A 67 1.80 7.28 -20.13
CA ASP A 67 2.82 7.07 -21.17
C ASP A 67 2.83 5.63 -21.67
N ARG A 68 1.95 5.33 -22.63
CA ARG A 68 1.81 3.99 -23.26
C ARG A 68 3.09 3.45 -23.90
N LYS A 69 4.10 4.31 -24.17
CA LYS A 69 5.40 3.93 -24.75
C LYS A 69 6.55 3.89 -23.72
N SER A 70 6.26 4.07 -22.43
CA SER A 70 7.28 4.12 -21.38
C SER A 70 7.92 2.75 -21.13
N SER A 71 9.26 2.71 -21.09
CA SER A 71 10.01 1.50 -20.76
C SER A 71 9.66 0.99 -19.36
N TYR A 72 9.71 -0.33 -19.16
CA TYR A 72 9.38 -1.03 -17.91
C TYR A 72 9.96 -0.36 -16.65
N HIS A 73 11.21 0.12 -16.73
CA HIS A 73 11.91 0.71 -15.59
C HIS A 73 11.29 2.05 -15.17
N HIS A 74 10.89 2.88 -16.14
CA HIS A 74 10.26 4.17 -15.86
C HIS A 74 8.90 3.99 -15.19
N ARG A 75 8.11 3.00 -15.62
CA ARG A 75 6.83 2.67 -14.96
C ARG A 75 7.02 2.32 -13.49
N LYS A 76 7.99 1.45 -13.19
CA LYS A 76 8.30 1.06 -11.81
C LYS A 76 8.69 2.24 -10.92
N ILE A 77 9.61 3.09 -11.39
CA ILE A 77 10.08 4.25 -10.63
C ILE A 77 8.93 5.22 -10.36
N ARG A 78 8.03 5.45 -11.33
CA ARG A 78 6.84 6.29 -11.11
C ARG A 78 5.93 5.73 -10.02
N GLY A 79 5.68 4.41 -10.03
CA GLY A 79 4.93 3.75 -8.97
C GLY A 79 5.59 3.90 -7.60
N GLU A 80 6.92 3.75 -7.52
CA GLU A 80 7.69 3.93 -6.29
C GLU A 80 7.63 5.38 -5.78
N VAL A 81 7.79 6.36 -6.66
CA VAL A 81 7.68 7.79 -6.32
C VAL A 81 6.27 8.12 -5.83
N TYR A 82 5.23 7.55 -6.46
CA TYR A 82 3.85 7.74 -6.04
C TYR A 82 3.59 7.20 -4.64
N VAL A 83 4.03 5.97 -4.36
CA VAL A 83 3.92 5.37 -3.02
C VAL A 83 4.64 6.24 -1.99
N ILE A 84 5.87 6.68 -2.25
CA ILE A 84 6.61 7.53 -1.32
C ILE A 84 5.90 8.87 -1.07
N PHE A 85 5.41 9.52 -2.14
CA PHE A 85 4.66 10.77 -2.03
C PHE A 85 3.41 10.60 -1.18
N LYS A 86 2.64 9.55 -1.46
CA LYS A 86 1.43 9.18 -0.73
C LYS A 86 1.73 8.88 0.73
N THR A 87 2.78 8.12 1.01
CA THR A 87 3.24 7.82 2.38
C THR A 87 3.60 9.10 3.12
N ALA A 88 4.27 10.06 2.49
CA ALA A 88 4.68 11.30 3.14
C ALA A 88 3.50 12.23 3.49
N LEU A 89 2.42 12.19 2.71
CA LEU A 89 1.29 13.11 2.82
C LEU A 89 0.64 13.17 4.23
N PRO A 90 0.24 12.07 4.89
CA PRO A 90 -0.30 12.15 6.26
C PRO A 90 0.70 12.75 7.26
N PHE A 91 2.00 12.46 7.15
CA PHE A 91 3.02 13.04 8.02
C PHE A 91 3.20 14.53 7.78
N ILE A 92 3.12 14.98 6.53
CA ILE A 92 3.17 16.40 6.18
C ILE A 92 1.96 17.12 6.79
N ILE A 93 0.76 16.57 6.66
CA ILE A 93 -0.47 17.14 7.24
C ILE A 93 -0.36 17.24 8.76
N LEU A 94 0.10 16.17 9.41
CA LEU A 94 0.30 16.16 10.86
C LEU A 94 1.38 17.16 11.30
N TYR A 95 2.50 17.23 10.57
CA TYR A 95 3.61 18.14 10.92
C TYR A 95 3.18 19.61 10.90
N PHE A 96 2.36 19.99 9.93
CA PHE A 96 1.84 21.35 9.83
C PHE A 96 0.57 21.61 10.66
N GLY A 97 0.07 20.61 11.41
CA GLY A 97 -1.16 20.74 12.20
C GLY A 97 -2.41 20.97 11.35
N LEU A 98 -2.45 20.46 10.12
CA LEU A 98 -3.51 20.71 9.14
C LEU A 98 -4.67 19.70 9.24
N TRP A 99 -4.79 18.97 10.35
CA TRP A 99 -5.77 17.90 10.54
C TRP A 99 -7.22 18.39 10.68
N ASP A 100 -7.43 19.67 10.99
CA ASP A 100 -8.77 20.26 11.10
C ASP A 100 -9.46 20.45 9.73
N HIS A 101 -8.69 20.43 8.63
CA HIS A 101 -9.23 20.65 7.30
C HIS A 101 -9.93 19.39 6.76
N ARG A 102 -11.27 19.43 6.72
CA ARG A 102 -12.12 18.32 6.24
C ARG A 102 -11.71 17.75 4.88
N TRP A 103 -11.24 18.59 3.95
CA TRP A 103 -10.81 18.12 2.62
C TRP A 103 -9.52 17.29 2.69
N LEU A 104 -8.58 17.62 3.58
CA LEU A 104 -7.36 16.83 3.81
C LEU A 104 -7.68 15.49 4.46
N PHE A 105 -8.64 15.48 5.39
CA PHE A 105 -9.18 14.24 5.96
C PHE A 105 -9.78 13.33 4.87
N ILE A 106 -10.63 13.87 3.99
CA ILE A 106 -11.23 13.10 2.88
C ILE A 106 -10.15 12.56 1.94
N ILE A 107 -9.14 13.37 1.59
CA ILE A 107 -7.99 12.92 0.79
C ILE A 107 -7.25 11.78 1.50
N ASN A 108 -7.01 11.88 2.81
CA ASN A 108 -6.35 10.83 3.56
C ASN A 108 -7.15 9.52 3.52
N ILE A 109 -8.47 9.56 3.77
CA ILE A 109 -9.33 8.38 3.68
C ILE A 109 -9.31 7.78 2.27
N TYR A 110 -9.40 8.61 1.24
CA TYR A 110 -9.35 8.17 -0.15
C TYR A 110 -8.04 7.44 -0.47
N LEU A 111 -6.90 8.01 -0.06
CA LEU A 111 -5.58 7.42 -0.23
C LEU A 111 -5.43 6.12 0.58
N LEU A 112 -5.91 6.09 1.83
CA LEU A 112 -5.90 4.90 2.67
C LEU A 112 -6.69 3.74 2.02
N ILE A 113 -7.87 4.03 1.45
CA ILE A 113 -8.67 3.05 0.70
C ILE A 113 -7.91 2.55 -0.53
N GLU A 114 -7.29 3.43 -1.31
CA GLU A 114 -6.46 3.03 -2.45
C GLU A 114 -5.34 2.08 -2.01
N THR A 115 -4.71 2.31 -0.85
CA THR A 115 -3.65 1.44 -0.33
C THR A 115 -4.18 0.06 -0.01
N TYR A 116 -5.34 -0.06 0.64
CA TYR A 116 -5.97 -1.36 0.85
C TYR A 116 -6.30 -2.07 -0.46
N VAL A 117 -6.89 -1.36 -1.42
CA VAL A 117 -7.21 -1.96 -2.72
C VAL A 117 -5.93 -2.43 -3.43
N TYR A 118 -4.86 -1.65 -3.39
CA TYR A 118 -3.56 -2.04 -3.96
C TYR A 118 -3.00 -3.30 -3.27
N VAL A 119 -3.01 -3.32 -1.95
CA VAL A 119 -2.51 -4.41 -1.11
C VAL A 119 -3.33 -5.69 -1.32
N PHE A 120 -4.66 -5.61 -1.30
CA PHE A 120 -5.55 -6.73 -1.59
C PHE A 120 -5.39 -7.25 -3.01
N ASN A 121 -5.27 -6.36 -4.00
CA ASN A 121 -4.96 -6.79 -5.36
C ASN A 121 -3.65 -7.58 -5.42
N LYS A 122 -2.62 -7.18 -4.66
CA LYS A 122 -1.35 -7.91 -4.63
C LYS A 122 -1.47 -9.29 -3.99
N ILE A 123 -2.35 -9.46 -3.00
CA ILE A 123 -2.65 -10.76 -2.37
C ILE A 123 -3.39 -11.67 -3.34
N PHE A 124 -4.50 -11.18 -3.89
CA PHE A 124 -5.47 -12.01 -4.62
C PHE A 124 -5.19 -12.10 -6.12
N LEU A 125 -4.38 -11.23 -6.69
CA LEU A 125 -3.86 -11.34 -8.05
C LEU A 125 -2.33 -11.47 -8.01
N PRO A 126 -1.79 -12.60 -7.52
CA PRO A 126 -0.36 -12.85 -7.58
C PRO A 126 0.06 -12.88 -9.06
N GLU A 127 0.72 -11.82 -9.52
CA GLU A 127 1.36 -11.83 -10.83
C GLU A 127 2.52 -12.84 -10.79
N HIS A 128 2.62 -13.71 -11.80
CA HIS A 128 3.61 -14.80 -11.90
C HIS A 128 5.10 -14.36 -11.84
N ASN A 129 5.38 -13.07 -11.66
CA ASN A 129 6.70 -12.43 -11.66
C ASN A 129 7.25 -12.08 -10.26
N ILE A 130 6.68 -12.66 -9.18
CA ILE A 130 7.09 -12.38 -7.78
C ILE A 130 8.61 -12.61 -7.55
N GLY A 131 9.25 -13.51 -8.32
CA GLY A 131 10.66 -13.86 -8.13
C GLY A 131 11.70 -12.79 -8.52
N ILE A 132 11.39 -11.87 -9.46
CA ILE A 132 12.46 -11.08 -10.12
C ILE A 132 12.85 -9.82 -9.30
N ASN A 133 11.98 -9.29 -8.43
CA ASN A 133 12.24 -8.04 -7.69
C ASN A 133 11.72 -8.06 -6.24
N TYR A 134 12.07 -9.11 -5.50
CA TYR A 134 11.64 -9.32 -4.12
C TYR A 134 11.93 -8.14 -3.17
N ASN A 135 13.18 -7.67 -3.15
CA ASN A 135 13.61 -6.60 -2.23
C ASN A 135 12.80 -5.31 -2.46
N ARG A 136 12.47 -4.98 -3.72
CA ARG A 136 11.63 -3.82 -4.04
C ARG A 136 10.20 -3.99 -3.52
N SER A 137 9.63 -5.19 -3.68
CA SER A 137 8.30 -5.51 -3.15
C SER A 137 8.21 -5.38 -1.64
N LEU A 138 9.26 -5.79 -0.91
CA LEU A 138 9.35 -5.61 0.54
C LEU A 138 9.45 -4.14 0.94
N ILE A 139 10.30 -3.36 0.27
CA ILE A 139 10.46 -1.92 0.54
C ILE A 139 9.12 -1.21 0.36
N LEU A 140 8.40 -1.50 -0.73
CA LEU A 140 7.07 -0.94 -0.98
C LEU A 140 6.04 -1.35 0.08
N LEU A 141 6.08 -2.60 0.55
CA LEU A 141 5.20 -3.06 1.63
C LEU A 141 5.48 -2.31 2.94
N PHE A 142 6.76 -2.07 3.24
CA PHE A 142 7.16 -1.26 4.41
C PHE A 142 6.66 0.18 4.31
N PHE A 143 6.82 0.85 3.16
CA PHE A 143 6.29 2.21 2.96
C PHE A 143 4.76 2.26 3.09
N ASN A 144 4.05 1.28 2.54
CA ASN A 144 2.59 1.18 2.71
C ASN A 144 2.20 0.97 4.18
N PHE A 145 2.94 0.19 4.95
CA PHE A 145 2.70 0.04 6.38
C PHE A 145 2.89 1.37 7.14
N VAL A 146 3.97 2.10 6.83
CA VAL A 146 4.23 3.44 7.40
C VAL A 146 3.12 4.43 7.04
N GLU A 147 2.63 4.40 5.79
CA GLU A 147 1.49 5.21 5.36
C GLU A 147 0.23 4.91 6.18
N VAL A 148 -0.07 3.64 6.44
CA VAL A 148 -1.21 3.23 7.25
C VAL A 148 -1.11 3.78 8.66
N ILE A 149 0.07 3.68 9.30
CA ILE A 149 0.30 4.27 10.63
C ILE A 149 0.09 5.78 10.61
N GLY A 150 0.66 6.49 9.63
CA GLY A 150 0.48 7.94 9.49
C GLY A 150 -0.98 8.34 9.22
N SER A 151 -1.70 7.56 8.41
CA SER A 151 -3.11 7.83 8.08
C SER A 151 -4.02 7.63 9.28
N PHE A 152 -3.87 6.54 10.02
CA PHE A 152 -4.65 6.37 11.26
C PHE A 152 -4.30 7.43 12.31
N ALA A 153 -3.03 7.84 12.42
CA ALA A 153 -2.65 8.96 13.28
C ALA A 153 -3.39 10.25 12.89
N LEU A 154 -3.47 10.56 11.60
CA LEU A 154 -4.23 11.70 11.10
C LEU A 154 -5.74 11.57 11.40
N ILE A 155 -6.31 10.38 11.26
CA ILE A 155 -7.72 10.12 11.62
C ILE A 155 -7.94 10.41 13.11
N TYR A 156 -7.08 9.90 14.00
CA TYR A 156 -7.20 10.14 15.44
C TYR A 156 -6.98 11.62 15.81
N ALA A 157 -6.10 12.32 15.11
CA ALA A 157 -5.87 13.75 15.32
C ALA A 157 -7.05 14.62 14.88
N SER A 158 -7.81 14.18 13.86
CA SER A 158 -8.90 14.95 13.25
C SER A 158 -10.22 14.95 14.04
N GLY A 159 -10.33 14.20 15.14
CA GLY A 159 -11.56 14.14 15.92
C GLY A 159 -11.37 13.73 17.38
N ASP A 160 -12.40 13.94 18.19
CA ASP A 160 -12.37 13.71 19.64
C ASP A 160 -12.65 12.24 20.00
N TYR A 161 -11.79 11.34 19.52
CA TYR A 161 -11.98 9.90 19.69
C TYR A 161 -11.36 9.31 20.97
N LEU A 162 -10.33 9.97 21.49
CA LEU A 162 -9.42 9.47 22.51
C LEU A 162 -9.69 10.10 23.89
N ASN A 163 -9.17 9.48 24.95
CA ASN A 163 -9.26 10.00 26.32
C ASN A 163 -8.57 11.36 26.50
N GLU A 164 -7.51 11.62 25.75
CA GLU A 164 -6.82 12.91 25.71
C GLU A 164 -6.84 13.48 24.29
N SER A 165 -7.04 14.80 24.19
CA SER A 165 -6.95 15.51 22.91
C SER A 165 -5.53 15.44 22.36
N VAL A 166 -5.38 15.07 21.09
CA VAL A 166 -4.10 15.10 20.39
C VAL A 166 -3.59 16.55 20.33
N LYS A 167 -2.42 16.83 20.92
CA LYS A 167 -1.84 18.19 20.94
C LYS A 167 -0.85 18.37 19.80
N ASN A 168 -0.03 17.36 19.55
CA ASN A 168 1.03 17.39 18.55
C ASN A 168 1.02 16.14 17.67
N MET A 169 1.70 16.20 16.52
CA MET A 169 1.90 15.03 15.64
C MET A 169 2.45 13.81 16.37
N ILE A 170 3.33 14.02 17.37
CA ILE A 170 3.95 12.93 18.13
C ILE A 170 2.90 12.13 18.88
N ASP A 171 1.92 12.77 19.51
CA ASP A 171 0.87 12.09 20.28
C ASP A 171 0.01 11.21 19.36
N ALA A 172 -0.37 11.75 18.20
CA ALA A 172 -1.14 11.03 17.19
C ALA A 172 -0.38 9.82 16.63
N LEU A 173 0.88 10.02 16.26
CA LEU A 173 1.74 8.95 15.74
C LEU A 173 2.06 7.92 16.81
N TYR A 174 2.28 8.35 18.05
CA TYR A 174 2.53 7.46 19.18
C TYR A 174 1.35 6.52 19.39
N PHE A 175 0.13 7.04 19.52
CA PHE A 175 -1.06 6.20 19.68
C PHE A 175 -1.24 5.25 18.48
N SER A 176 -1.18 5.76 17.26
CA SER A 176 -1.30 4.92 16.06
C SER A 176 -0.22 3.84 15.98
N LEU A 177 1.02 4.16 16.36
CA LEU A 177 2.14 3.22 16.30
C LEU A 177 2.03 2.15 17.38
N ILE A 178 1.70 2.48 18.63
CA ILE A 178 1.55 1.48 19.70
C ILE A 178 0.36 0.57 19.46
N THR A 179 -0.73 1.09 18.86
CA THR A 179 -1.88 0.29 18.42
C THR A 179 -1.53 -0.60 17.24
N GLY A 180 -0.86 -0.04 16.22
CA GLY A 180 -0.40 -0.80 15.06
C GLY A 180 0.60 -1.89 15.43
N ALA A 181 1.56 -1.59 16.30
CA ALA A 181 2.52 -2.56 16.81
C ALA A 181 1.92 -3.54 17.85
N THR A 182 0.65 -3.38 18.21
CA THR A 182 -0.06 -4.20 19.21
C THR A 182 0.57 -4.15 20.62
N VAL A 183 1.30 -3.08 20.94
CA VAL A 183 1.93 -2.85 22.25
C VAL A 183 0.90 -2.37 23.26
N GLY A 184 0.14 -1.32 22.92
CA GLY A 184 -0.99 -0.82 23.71
C GLY A 184 -0.68 -0.51 25.19
N TYR A 185 0.16 0.49 25.48
CA TYR A 185 0.50 0.87 26.85
C TYR A 185 -0.69 1.29 27.72
N GLY A 186 -1.79 1.76 27.11
CA GLY A 186 -3.06 2.07 27.78
C GLY A 186 -3.17 3.49 28.33
N ASP A 187 -2.11 4.28 28.21
CA ASP A 187 -2.07 5.72 28.51
C ASP A 187 -3.00 6.52 27.60
N ILE A 188 -2.98 6.26 26.29
CA ILE A 188 -3.94 6.79 25.33
C ILE A 188 -4.85 5.66 24.87
N HIS A 189 -6.17 5.87 24.93
CA HIS A 189 -7.16 4.87 24.55
C HIS A 189 -8.47 5.48 24.02
N PRO A 190 -9.22 4.78 23.15
CA PRO A 190 -10.46 5.30 22.59
C PRO A 190 -11.58 5.31 23.65
N ILE A 191 -12.24 6.46 23.80
CA ILE A 191 -13.38 6.61 24.72
C ILE A 191 -14.73 6.59 23.98
N SER A 192 -14.75 7.04 22.73
CA SER A 192 -15.96 7.09 21.91
C SER A 192 -16.24 5.76 21.20
N SER A 193 -17.50 5.50 20.87
CA SER A 193 -17.91 4.35 20.06
C SER A 193 -17.20 4.35 18.70
N ASP A 194 -17.10 5.52 18.07
CA ASP A 194 -16.46 5.68 16.77
C ASP A 194 -14.94 5.44 16.88
N GLY A 195 -14.30 5.96 17.93
CA GLY A 195 -12.88 5.73 18.22
C GLY A 195 -12.56 4.25 18.38
N ARG A 196 -13.42 3.49 19.08
CA ARG A 196 -13.28 2.03 19.21
C ARG A 196 -13.40 1.34 17.85
N GLY A 197 -14.34 1.77 17.01
CA GLY A 197 -14.49 1.28 15.65
C GLY A 197 -13.24 1.52 14.79
N ILE A 198 -12.64 2.71 14.88
CA ILE A 198 -11.40 3.06 14.16
C ILE A 198 -10.24 2.18 14.62
N VAL A 199 -10.08 1.96 15.94
CA VAL A 199 -9.05 1.06 16.49
C VAL A 199 -9.25 -0.38 16.01
N MET A 200 -10.49 -0.89 15.98
CA MET A 200 -10.79 -2.21 15.44
C MET A 200 -10.40 -2.32 13.95
N MET A 201 -10.71 -1.29 13.15
CA MET A 201 -10.29 -1.24 11.74
C MET A 201 -8.76 -1.21 11.60
N GLN A 202 -8.06 -0.44 12.45
CA GLN A 202 -6.61 -0.40 12.44
C GLN A 202 -5.99 -1.75 12.79
N LEU A 203 -6.52 -2.48 13.77
CA LEU A 203 -6.01 -3.80 14.14
C LEU A 203 -6.17 -4.81 12.99
N ILE A 204 -7.35 -4.84 12.34
CA ILE A 204 -7.59 -5.71 11.17
C ILE A 204 -6.62 -5.36 10.03
N SER A 205 -6.37 -4.07 9.82
CA SER A 205 -5.39 -3.60 8.85
C SER A 205 -3.99 -4.11 9.14
N THR A 206 -3.46 -3.86 10.35
CA THR A 206 -2.11 -4.28 10.71
C THR A 206 -1.94 -5.79 10.58
N LEU A 207 -2.94 -6.58 11.01
CA LEU A 207 -2.92 -8.03 10.86
C LEU A 207 -2.82 -8.46 9.39
N SER A 208 -3.56 -7.79 8.50
CA SER A 208 -3.52 -8.05 7.06
C SER A 208 -2.13 -7.79 6.46
N PHE A 209 -1.48 -6.70 6.89
CA PHE A 209 -0.10 -6.38 6.50
C PHE A 209 0.92 -7.38 7.05
N LEU A 210 0.73 -7.87 8.27
CA LEU A 210 1.59 -8.87 8.89
C LEU A 210 1.53 -10.21 8.14
N ILE A 211 0.34 -10.68 7.80
CA ILE A 211 0.15 -11.91 6.99
C ILE A 211 0.86 -11.77 5.65
N LEU A 212 0.72 -10.61 5.01
CA LEU A 212 1.39 -10.32 3.76
C LEU A 212 2.91 -10.35 3.88
N PHE A 213 3.43 -9.73 4.93
CA PHE A 213 4.86 -9.74 5.20
C PHE A 213 5.36 -11.18 5.30
N PHE A 214 4.70 -12.05 6.08
CA PHE A 214 5.07 -13.47 6.17
C PHE A 214 4.92 -14.24 4.86
N ASN A 215 3.87 -13.99 4.08
CA ASN A 215 3.70 -14.60 2.75
C ASN A 215 4.85 -14.25 1.80
N PHE A 216 5.48 -13.08 1.94
CA PHE A 216 6.70 -12.77 1.20
C PHE A 216 7.91 -13.59 1.69
N PHE A 217 8.05 -13.85 2.99
CA PHE A 217 9.18 -14.61 3.51
C PHE A 217 9.04 -16.14 3.38
N ALA A 218 7.82 -16.67 3.37
CA ALA A 218 7.56 -18.12 3.36
C ALA A 218 8.24 -18.89 2.20
N PRO A 219 8.22 -18.41 0.95
CA PRO A 219 8.90 -19.10 -0.17
C PRO A 219 10.41 -19.30 0.05
N ARG A 220 11.07 -18.38 0.76
CA ARG A 220 12.51 -18.46 1.04
C ARG A 220 12.89 -19.50 2.08
N ALA A 221 11.97 -19.83 2.98
CA ALA A 221 12.19 -20.90 3.94
C ALA A 221 12.19 -22.26 3.21
N GLN A 222 11.23 -22.47 2.30
CA GLN A 222 11.12 -23.69 1.50
C GLN A 222 12.29 -23.87 0.51
N ASP A 223 12.72 -22.81 -0.17
CA ASP A 223 13.86 -22.90 -1.11
C ASP A 223 15.19 -23.27 -0.44
N ARG A 224 15.35 -22.96 0.85
CA ARG A 224 16.56 -23.31 1.64
C ARG A 224 16.55 -24.76 2.12
N GLU A 225 15.38 -25.31 2.45
CA GLU A 225 15.25 -26.72 2.88
C GLU A 225 15.47 -27.71 1.72
N VAL A 226 15.18 -27.32 0.47
CA VAL A 226 15.41 -28.17 -0.71
C VAL A 226 16.89 -28.21 -1.13
N GLN A 227 17.73 -27.29 -0.62
CA GLN A 227 19.16 -27.20 -0.96
C GLN A 227 20.11 -27.72 0.14
N SER A 228 19.58 -28.20 1.27
CA SER A 228 20.32 -28.81 2.38
C SER A 228 20.13 -30.33 2.42
#